data_AF-A0A259J2W9-F1
#
_entry.id   AF-A0A259J2W9-F1
#
_cell.length_a   1.000
_cell.length_b   1.000
_cell.length_c   1.000
_cell.angle_alpha   90.00
_cell.angle_beta   90.00
_cell.angle_gamma   90.00
#
_symmetry.space_group_name_H-M   'P 1'
#
loop_
_entity.id
_entity.type
_entity.pdbx_description
1 polymer ?
#
loop_
_entity_poly.entity_id
_entity_poly.type
_entity_poly.pdbx_seq_one_letter_code
_entity_poly.pdbx_strand_id
1 'polypeptide(L)'
;MDMLQKSGNGDIAKPVKARKGRARKAWIFALLLGAAGAGGYYVYAQGPAPAAAQMATAPVVRGDLEQNVTALGTIKPKTYVDVGTQVSGQLRKVLVEIGDTVKKGDLLAQIDPTVYQTRVIGDQAQLENLKAQL
;
A
#
# COMPACT_ATOMS: atom_id res chain seq x y z
N MET A 1 19.98 -60.88 88.03
CA MET A 1 18.80 -60.41 87.27
C MET A 1 19.07 -60.72 85.81
N ASP A 2 18.38 -61.72 85.25
CA ASP A 2 17.16 -61.51 84.44
C ASP A 2 17.49 -60.69 83.19
N MET A 3 17.11 -61.04 81.97
CA MET A 3 16.14 -61.99 81.48
C MET A 3 16.24 -61.91 79.93
N LEU A 4 15.71 -62.93 79.23
CA LEU A 4 15.37 -62.94 77.80
C LEU A 4 16.53 -63.23 76.82
N GLN A 5 16.85 -64.50 76.48
CA GLN A 5 16.01 -65.60 75.97
C GLN A 5 15.58 -65.41 74.51
N LYS A 6 15.93 -66.43 73.70
CA LYS A 6 15.25 -66.95 72.51
C LYS A 6 15.08 -66.00 71.32
N SER A 7 15.44 -66.48 70.14
CA SER A 7 14.56 -67.41 69.42
C SER A 7 15.06 -67.66 68.00
N GLY A 8 15.26 -68.94 67.67
CA GLY A 8 15.11 -69.50 66.33
C GLY A 8 16.05 -69.00 65.24
N ASN A 9 16.22 -69.67 64.11
CA ASN A 9 15.82 -70.98 63.63
C ASN A 9 16.32 -70.98 62.18
N GLY A 10 16.76 -72.13 61.69
CA GLY A 10 16.77 -72.39 60.25
C GLY A 10 18.06 -72.05 59.53
N ASP A 11 18.90 -73.08 59.44
CA ASP A 11 19.79 -73.30 58.32
C ASP A 11 19.19 -72.86 56.98
N ILE A 12 19.94 -72.06 56.21
CA ILE A 12 20.10 -72.29 54.77
C ILE A 12 21.48 -71.82 54.30
N ALA A 13 22.32 -72.82 54.08
CA ALA A 13 23.11 -72.98 52.86
C ALA A 13 24.15 -71.91 52.45
N LYS A 14 25.39 -72.27 52.79
CA LYS A 14 26.59 -72.37 51.92
C LYS A 14 27.51 -71.14 51.77
N PRO A 15 28.83 -71.33 51.94
CA PRO A 15 29.82 -70.25 51.91
C PRO A 15 30.22 -69.93 50.47
N VAL A 16 29.99 -68.69 50.01
CA VAL A 16 30.68 -68.18 48.82
C VAL A 16 32.05 -67.69 49.25
N LYS A 17 33.03 -68.61 49.24
CA LYS A 17 34.44 -68.33 49.46
C LYS A 17 34.88 -67.13 48.63
N ALA A 18 35.40 -66.11 49.31
CA ALA A 18 36.03 -64.93 48.73
C ALA A 18 37.19 -65.33 47.79
N ARG A 19 36.90 -65.42 46.50
CA ARG A 19 37.90 -65.64 45.46
C ARG A 19 38.55 -64.29 45.13
N LYS A 20 39.55 -63.92 45.95
CA LYS A 20 40.32 -62.66 45.97
C LYS A 20 40.98 -62.26 44.62
N GLY A 21 40.89 -63.09 43.58
CA GLY A 21 41.32 -62.79 42.21
C GLY A 21 40.23 -62.35 41.22
N ARG A 22 38.94 -62.61 41.51
CA ARG A 22 37.82 -62.20 40.62
C ARG A 22 37.31 -60.79 40.97
N ALA A 23 37.40 -60.39 42.25
CA ALA A 23 37.06 -59.05 42.70
C ALA A 23 37.96 -57.97 42.07
N ARG A 24 39.29 -58.18 42.03
CA ARG A 24 40.21 -57.23 41.35
C ARG A 24 39.88 -57.05 39.87
N LYS A 25 39.54 -58.13 39.15
CA LYS A 25 39.12 -58.06 37.75
C LYS A 25 37.78 -57.34 37.57
N ALA A 26 36.84 -57.53 38.49
CA ALA A 26 35.55 -56.81 38.48
C ALA A 26 35.73 -55.29 38.71
N TRP A 27 36.63 -54.90 39.60
CA TRP A 27 36.97 -53.48 39.83
C TRP A 27 37.66 -52.85 38.62
N ILE A 28 38.60 -53.57 37.97
CA ILE A 28 39.23 -53.09 36.73
C ILE A 28 38.19 -52.93 35.62
N PHE A 29 37.24 -53.86 35.50
CA PHE A 29 36.19 -53.79 34.49
C PHE A 29 35.22 -52.63 34.74
N ALA A 30 34.85 -52.37 36.01
CA ALA A 30 34.03 -51.23 36.39
C ALA A 30 34.74 -49.89 36.12
N LEU A 31 36.06 -49.81 36.36
CA LEU A 31 36.86 -48.62 36.10
C LEU A 31 36.99 -48.36 34.58
N LEU A 32 37.17 -49.42 33.78
CA LEU A 32 37.14 -49.35 32.32
C LEU A 32 35.77 -48.90 31.79
N LEU A 33 34.68 -49.42 32.33
CA LEU A 33 33.33 -48.98 31.96
C LEU A 33 33.09 -47.51 32.32
N GLY A 34 33.55 -47.08 33.51
CA GLY A 34 33.47 -45.70 33.95
C GLY A 34 34.28 -44.75 33.05
N ALA A 35 35.49 -45.16 32.67
CA ALA A 35 36.34 -44.39 31.76
C ALA A 35 35.75 -44.34 30.34
N ALA A 36 35.17 -45.43 29.85
CA ALA A 36 34.49 -45.47 28.56
C ALA A 36 33.22 -44.60 28.55
N GLY A 37 32.45 -44.63 29.64
CA GLY A 37 31.27 -43.79 29.81
C GLY A 37 31.62 -42.30 29.90
N ALA A 38 32.67 -41.96 30.67
CA ALA A 38 33.16 -40.59 30.78
C ALA A 38 33.76 -40.09 29.46
N GLY A 39 34.52 -40.94 28.76
CA GLY A 39 35.07 -40.63 27.43
C GLY A 39 33.97 -40.42 26.39
N GLY A 40 32.96 -41.29 26.36
CA GLY A 40 31.80 -41.15 25.49
C GLY A 40 30.98 -39.89 25.78
N TYR A 41 30.79 -39.56 27.06
CA TYR A 41 30.12 -38.32 27.47
C TYR A 41 30.90 -37.07 27.07
N TYR A 42 32.22 -37.08 27.23
CA TYR A 42 33.07 -35.94 26.89
C TYR A 42 33.08 -35.65 25.39
N VAL A 43 33.09 -36.70 24.55
CA VAL A 43 33.02 -36.56 23.09
C VAL A 43 31.63 -36.09 22.63
N TYR A 44 30.56 -36.58 23.27
CA TYR A 44 29.20 -36.13 22.96
C TYR A 44 28.97 -34.67 23.38
N ALA A 45 29.51 -34.25 24.53
CA ALA A 45 29.44 -32.88 25.02
C ALA A 45 30.27 -31.88 24.18
N GLN A 46 31.27 -32.36 23.44
CA GLN A 46 32.05 -31.56 22.48
C GLN A 46 31.51 -31.65 21.04
N GLY A 47 30.31 -32.18 20.84
CA GLY A 47 29.65 -32.15 19.52
C GLY A 47 29.57 -30.72 18.97
N PRO A 48 29.69 -30.55 17.64
CA PRO A 48 29.73 -29.23 17.03
C PRO A 48 28.48 -28.43 17.40
N ALA A 49 28.67 -27.25 17.97
CA ALA A 49 27.58 -26.34 18.29
C ALA A 49 26.77 -26.04 17.01
N PRO A 50 25.43 -26.00 17.08
CA PRO A 50 24.60 -25.71 15.93
C PRO A 50 25.04 -24.37 15.34
N ALA A 51 25.45 -24.38 14.06
CA ALA A 51 25.89 -23.19 13.35
C ALA A 51 24.79 -22.13 13.46
N ALA A 52 25.12 -21.01 14.09
CA ALA A 52 24.18 -19.90 14.24
C ALA A 52 23.65 -19.52 12.86
N ALA A 53 22.33 -19.60 12.67
CA ALA A 53 21.69 -19.31 11.40
C ALA A 53 22.09 -17.90 10.95
N GLN A 54 22.92 -17.80 9.91
CA GLN A 54 23.33 -16.52 9.36
C GLN A 54 22.11 -15.88 8.68
N MET A 55 21.54 -14.87 9.35
CA MET A 55 20.45 -14.07 8.81
C MET A 55 21.03 -13.08 7.80
N ALA A 56 20.53 -13.13 6.56
CA ALA A 56 20.84 -12.12 5.56
C ALA A 56 20.18 -10.80 5.97
N THR A 57 20.99 -9.75 6.15
CA THR A 57 20.51 -8.39 6.43
C THR A 57 20.98 -7.46 5.32
N ALA A 58 20.21 -6.41 5.07
CA ALA A 58 20.55 -5.35 4.12
C ALA A 58 20.55 -3.99 4.84
N PRO A 59 21.45 -3.06 4.47
CA PRO A 59 21.49 -1.74 5.07
C PRO A 59 20.26 -0.91 4.67
N VAL A 60 19.70 -0.17 5.61
CA VAL A 60 18.61 0.78 5.34
C VAL A 60 19.22 2.06 4.76
N VAL A 61 18.80 2.41 3.54
CA VAL A 61 19.21 3.64 2.86
C VAL A 61 18.02 4.60 2.82
N ARG A 62 18.27 5.87 3.14
CA ARG A 62 17.30 6.94 2.96
C ARG A 62 17.55 7.61 1.61
N GLY A 63 16.49 7.80 0.85
CA GLY A 63 16.48 8.52 -0.41
C GLY A 63 15.13 9.18 -0.60
N ASP A 64 15.10 10.21 -1.44
CA ASP A 64 13.87 10.91 -1.75
C ASP A 64 12.99 10.05 -2.66
N LEU A 65 11.71 9.93 -2.29
CA LEU A 65 10.70 9.24 -3.08
C LEU A 65 9.76 10.29 -3.66
N GLU A 66 9.85 10.50 -4.97
CA GLU A 66 8.94 11.38 -5.69
C GLU A 66 7.76 10.58 -6.23
N GLN A 67 6.55 10.91 -5.77
CA GLN A 67 5.31 10.33 -6.29
C GLN A 67 4.65 11.32 -7.24
N ASN A 68 4.95 11.18 -8.52
CA ASN A 68 4.31 11.99 -9.56
C ASN A 68 2.93 11.41 -9.91
N VAL A 69 1.89 12.23 -9.79
CA VAL A 69 0.53 11.89 -10.23
C VAL A 69 0.25 12.62 -11.54
N THR A 70 0.22 11.89 -12.65
CA THR A 70 -0.10 12.43 -13.96
C THR A 70 -1.61 12.59 -14.10
N ALA A 71 -2.11 13.81 -13.96
CA ALA A 71 -3.50 14.14 -14.24
C ALA A 71 -3.65 14.58 -15.69
N LEU A 72 -4.35 13.76 -16.50
CA LEU A 72 -4.78 14.15 -17.84
C LEU A 72 -6.04 14.99 -17.72
N GLY A 73 -5.97 16.25 -18.18
CA GLY A 73 -7.10 17.17 -18.19
C GLY A 73 -7.30 17.79 -19.57
N THR A 74 -8.53 18.14 -19.91
CA THR A 74 -8.85 18.87 -21.14
C THR A 74 -8.93 20.36 -20.84
N ILE A 75 -8.20 21.17 -21.61
CA ILE A 75 -8.26 22.63 -21.51
C ILE A 75 -9.57 23.10 -22.14
N LYS A 76 -10.31 23.96 -21.44
CA LYS A 76 -11.52 24.61 -21.94
C LYS A 76 -11.37 26.14 -21.87
N PRO A 77 -11.96 26.89 -22.81
CA PRO A 77 -11.97 28.35 -22.73
C PRO A 77 -12.70 28.80 -21.46
N LYS A 78 -12.17 29.82 -20.78
CA LYS A 78 -12.79 30.41 -19.58
C LYS A 78 -14.18 30.99 -19.89
N THR A 79 -14.35 31.52 -21.09
CA THR A 79 -15.61 32.11 -21.56
C THR A 79 -15.76 31.76 -23.03
N TYR A 80 -16.93 31.24 -23.38
CA TYR A 80 -17.30 30.88 -24.74
C TYR A 80 -18.69 31.46 -25.01
N VAL A 81 -18.83 32.16 -26.13
CA VAL A 81 -20.10 32.79 -26.53
C VAL A 81 -20.30 32.49 -28.00
N ASP A 82 -21.47 31.94 -28.32
CA ASP A 82 -21.92 31.78 -29.70
C ASP A 82 -22.67 33.05 -30.12
N VAL A 83 -22.24 33.68 -31.21
CA VAL A 83 -22.80 34.98 -31.66
C VAL A 83 -23.74 34.74 -32.83
N GLY A 84 -25.04 34.82 -32.53
CA GLY A 84 -26.12 34.71 -33.51
C GLY A 84 -26.85 36.03 -33.75
N THR A 85 -27.78 36.00 -34.70
CA THR A 85 -28.64 37.15 -35.03
C THR A 85 -29.89 37.16 -34.14
N GLN A 86 -30.19 38.28 -33.48
CA GLN A 86 -31.43 38.41 -32.68
C GLN A 86 -32.67 38.59 -33.57
N VAL A 87 -32.48 39.08 -34.79
CA VAL A 87 -33.54 39.39 -35.74
C VAL A 87 -33.35 38.62 -37.03
N SER A 88 -34.46 38.25 -37.68
CA SER A 88 -34.44 37.56 -38.96
C SER A 88 -34.28 38.57 -40.09
N GLY A 89 -33.33 38.33 -40.99
CA GLY A 89 -33.10 39.18 -42.16
C GLY A 89 -31.96 38.65 -43.02
N GLN A 90 -31.78 39.23 -44.20
CA GLN A 90 -30.70 38.85 -45.10
C GLN A 90 -29.38 39.44 -44.63
N LEU A 91 -28.33 38.61 -44.58
CA LEU A 91 -26.98 39.07 -44.28
C LEU A 91 -26.45 39.95 -45.43
N ARG A 92 -26.10 41.20 -45.14
CA ARG A 92 -25.57 42.14 -46.13
C ARG A 92 -24.05 42.12 -46.19
N LYS A 93 -23.39 42.13 -45.03
CA LYS A 93 -21.93 42.18 -44.94
C LYS A 93 -21.43 41.58 -43.63
N VAL A 94 -20.30 40.89 -43.71
CA VAL A 94 -19.49 40.48 -42.55
C VAL A 94 -18.25 41.38 -42.52
N LEU A 95 -17.90 41.89 -41.35
CA LEU A 95 -16.85 42.89 -41.14
C LEU A 95 -15.61 42.33 -40.44
N VAL A 96 -15.60 41.04 -40.15
CA VAL A 96 -14.55 40.34 -39.41
C VAL A 96 -14.14 39.07 -40.13
N GLU A 97 -12.87 38.71 -40.00
CA GLU A 97 -12.29 37.50 -40.59
C GLU A 97 -11.99 36.44 -39.52
N ILE A 98 -11.72 35.22 -39.97
CA ILE A 98 -11.42 34.11 -39.07
C ILE A 98 -10.05 34.34 -38.44
N GLY A 99 -10.03 34.42 -37.10
CA GLY A 99 -8.81 34.68 -36.32
C GLY A 99 -8.71 36.11 -35.79
N ASP A 100 -9.62 37.00 -36.18
CA ASP A 100 -9.64 38.37 -35.67
C ASP A 100 -10.00 38.44 -34.18
N THR A 101 -9.35 39.37 -33.49
CA THR A 101 -9.66 39.67 -32.08
C THR A 101 -10.69 40.80 -32.03
N VAL A 102 -11.88 40.48 -31.52
CA VAL A 102 -13.01 41.42 -31.40
C VAL A 102 -13.28 41.78 -29.94
N LYS A 103 -13.79 42.98 -29.70
CA LYS A 103 -14.17 43.49 -28.39
C LYS A 103 -15.69 43.59 -28.28
N LYS A 104 -16.16 43.71 -27.04
CA LYS A 104 -17.59 43.90 -26.77
C LYS A 104 -18.07 45.21 -27.39
N GLY A 105 -19.09 45.11 -28.24
CA GLY A 105 -19.70 46.25 -28.93
C GLY A 105 -19.24 46.42 -30.38
N ASP A 106 -18.27 45.62 -30.83
CA ASP A 106 -17.79 45.69 -32.20
C ASP A 106 -18.88 45.17 -33.17
N LEU A 107 -19.03 45.88 -34.29
CA LEU A 107 -19.97 45.50 -35.34
C LEU A 107 -19.37 44.36 -36.16
N LEU A 108 -19.84 43.14 -35.91
CA LEU A 108 -19.33 41.94 -36.59
C LEU A 108 -19.96 41.73 -37.98
N ALA A 109 -21.25 42.03 -38.10
CA ALA A 109 -22.01 41.83 -39.33
C ALA A 109 -23.19 42.79 -39.42
N GLN A 110 -23.61 43.09 -40.65
CA GLN A 110 -24.78 43.91 -40.95
C GLN A 110 -25.87 43.07 -41.61
N ILE A 111 -27.07 43.10 -41.03
CA ILE A 111 -28.29 42.47 -41.55
C ILE A 111 -29.13 43.56 -42.23
N ASP A 112 -29.84 43.19 -43.30
CA ASP A 112 -30.76 44.08 -43.99
C ASP A 112 -31.90 44.55 -43.06
N PRO A 113 -32.02 45.85 -42.78
CA PRO A 113 -33.00 46.37 -41.85
C PRO A 113 -34.35 46.70 -42.52
N THR A 114 -34.52 46.52 -43.83
CA THR A 114 -35.65 47.08 -44.60
C THR A 114 -37.02 46.74 -43.98
N VAL A 115 -37.26 45.48 -43.62
CA VAL A 115 -38.54 45.05 -43.00
C VAL A 115 -38.78 45.77 -41.67
N TYR A 116 -37.75 45.94 -40.87
CA TYR A 116 -37.83 46.61 -39.57
C TYR A 116 -37.98 48.13 -39.71
N GLN A 117 -37.30 48.74 -40.69
CA GLN A 117 -37.46 50.17 -40.99
C GLN A 117 -38.88 50.49 -41.43
N THR A 118 -39.45 49.70 -42.34
CA THR A 118 -40.84 49.87 -42.78
C THR A 118 -41.83 49.74 -41.62
N ARG A 119 -41.59 48.80 -40.69
CA ARG A 119 -42.42 48.66 -39.48
C ARG A 119 -42.34 49.91 -38.60
N VAL A 120 -41.12 50.39 -38.31
CA VAL A 120 -40.93 51.60 -37.48
C VAL A 120 -41.62 52.82 -38.10
N ILE A 121 -41.52 52.99 -39.42
CA ILE A 121 -42.19 54.08 -40.13
C ILE A 121 -43.72 53.97 -40.00
N GLY A 122 -44.26 52.77 -40.19
CA GLY A 122 -45.70 52.51 -40.02
C GLY A 122 -46.17 52.80 -38.59
N ASP A 123 -45.43 52.34 -37.59
CA ASP A 123 -45.75 52.56 -36.18
C ASP A 123 -45.70 54.05 -35.82
N GLN A 124 -44.71 54.79 -36.35
CA GLN A 124 -44.60 56.24 -36.17
C GLN A 124 -45.78 56.99 -36.78
N ALA A 125 -46.18 56.66 -38.01
CA ALA A 125 -47.34 57.26 -38.66
C ALA A 125 -48.65 56.98 -37.89
N GLN A 126 -48.79 55.78 -37.32
CA GLN A 126 -49.93 55.46 -36.46
C GLN A 126 -49.94 56.32 -35.18
N LEU A 127 -48.77 56.51 -34.58
CA LEU A 127 -48.60 57.29 -33.36
C LEU A 127 -48.87 58.79 -33.60
N GLU A 128 -48.47 59.32 -34.75
CA GLU A 128 -48.81 60.69 -35.17
C GLU A 128 -50.31 60.89 -35.39
N ASN A 129 -50.97 59.95 -36.06
CA ASN A 129 -52.42 59.99 -36.24
C ASN A 129 -53.18 59.97 -34.91
N LEU A 130 -52.73 59.17 -33.94
CA LEU A 130 -53.33 59.12 -32.60
C LEU A 130 -53.10 60.43 -31.83
N LYS A 131 -51.91 61.02 -31.93
CA LYS A 131 -51.61 62.32 -31.31
C LYS A 131 -52.45 63.45 -31.89
N ALA A 132 -52.77 63.40 -33.18
CA ALA A 132 -53.64 64.39 -33.82
C ALA A 132 -55.13 64.26 -33.45
N GLN A 133 -55.52 63.12 -32.85
CA GLN A 133 -56.89 62.86 -32.40
C GLN A 133 -57.16 63.26 -30.93
N LEU A 134 -56.12 63.66 -30.19
CA LEU A 134 -56.21 64.17 -28.81
C LEU A 134 -56.26 65.70 -28.80
#